data_AF-A0A7X6PQ27-F1
#
_entry.id   AF-A0A7X6PQ27-F1
#
_cell.length_a   1.000
_cell.length_b   1.000
_cell.length_c   1.000
_cell.angle_alpha   90.00
_cell.angle_beta   90.00
_cell.angle_gamma   90.00
#
_symmetry.space_group_name_H-M   'P 1'
#
loop_
_entity.id
_entity.type
_entity.pdbx_description
1 polymer ?
#
loop_
_entity_poly.entity_id
_entity_poly.type
_entity_poly.pdbx_seq_one_letter_code
_entity_poly.pdbx_strand_id
1 'polypeptide(L)' 'VGSSCGLSDFGDGATHQSFEDLATMRVLPGMTVLGPADAVETRWAVREAAAIDGPVYIRLNRNDLPVLFD' A
#
# COMPACT_ATOMS: atom_id res chain seq x y z
N VAL A 1 2.83 3.86 -5.98
CA VAL A 1 1.71 3.71 -5.02
C VAL A 1 0.64 2.85 -5.68
N GLY A 2 0.15 1.81 -5.02
CA GLY A 2 -1.01 1.01 -5.46
C GLY A 2 -2.21 1.28 -4.57
N SER A 3 -3.39 1.56 -5.14
CA SER A 3 -4.56 2.08 -4.41
C SER A 3 -5.63 1.05 -4.04
N SER A 4 -5.67 -0.08 -4.75
CA SER A 4 -6.80 -1.02 -4.73
C SER A 4 -6.32 -2.42 -4.31
N CYS A 5 -5.60 -2.51 -3.19
CA CYS A 5 -4.95 -3.75 -2.81
C CYS A 5 -5.92 -4.82 -2.27
N GLY A 6 -5.54 -6.08 -2.46
CA GLY A 6 -6.33 -7.23 -2.03
C GLY A 6 -7.71 -7.26 -2.69
N LEU A 7 -8.74 -7.40 -1.86
CA LEU A 7 -10.14 -7.47 -2.29
C LEU A 7 -10.89 -6.14 -2.13
N SER A 8 -10.18 -5.03 -1.90
CA SER A 8 -10.83 -3.73 -1.74
C SER A 8 -11.56 -3.27 -3.01
N ASP A 9 -11.24 -3.86 -4.15
CA ASP A 9 -11.89 -3.61 -5.44
C ASP A 9 -12.76 -4.78 -5.91
N PHE A 10 -13.59 -5.30 -5.01
CA PHE A 10 -14.39 -6.49 -5.30
C PHE A 10 -15.45 -6.27 -6.40
N GLY A 11 -15.94 -5.03 -6.56
CA GLY A 11 -16.98 -4.68 -7.53
C GLY A 11 -16.53 -4.74 -8.99
N ASP A 12 -15.27 -4.39 -9.26
CA ASP A 12 -14.69 -4.36 -10.60
C ASP A 12 -14.17 -5.75 -11.05
N GLY A 13 -14.23 -6.75 -10.16
CA GLY A 13 -13.95 -8.16 -10.46
C GLY A 13 -12.49 -8.58 -10.29
N ALA A 14 -12.23 -9.88 -10.52
CA ALA A 14 -10.95 -10.52 -10.19
C ALA A 14 -9.73 -9.91 -10.88
N THR A 15 -9.90 -9.32 -12.06
CA THR A 15 -8.81 -8.66 -12.81
C THR A 15 -8.30 -7.39 -12.15
N HIS A 16 -9.06 -6.81 -11.21
CA HIS A 16 -8.72 -5.60 -10.47
C HIS A 16 -8.23 -5.90 -9.04
N GLN A 17 -8.16 -7.16 -8.64
CA GLN A 17 -7.75 -7.59 -7.30
C GLN A 17 -6.24 -7.85 -7.25
N SER A 18 -5.50 -7.07 -6.47
CA SER A 18 -4.04 -7.24 -6.31
C SER A 18 -3.73 -7.96 -4.99
N PHE A 19 -3.60 -9.28 -5.01
CA PHE A 19 -3.31 -10.10 -3.81
C PHE A 19 -1.85 -10.60 -3.75
N GLU A 20 -1.16 -10.54 -4.88
CA GLU A 20 0.22 -10.94 -5.10
C GLU A 20 1.23 -9.78 -5.03
N ASP A 21 0.73 -8.54 -5.05
CA ASP A 21 1.51 -7.30 -5.04
C ASP A 21 2.54 -7.25 -3.90
N LEU A 22 2.16 -7.68 -2.71
CA LEU A 22 3.07 -7.71 -1.55
C LEU A 22 4.27 -8.64 -1.79
N ALA A 23 4.04 -9.82 -2.37
CA ALA A 23 5.13 -10.76 -2.68
C ALA A 23 5.98 -10.21 -3.83
N THR A 24 5.35 -9.75 -4.90
CA THR A 24 6.01 -9.21 -6.09
C THR A 24 6.88 -8.00 -5.79
N MET A 25 6.44 -7.09 -4.93
CA MET A 25 7.22 -5.89 -4.61
C MET A 25 8.37 -6.22 -3.64
N ARG A 26 8.18 -7.17 -2.71
CA ARG A 26 9.21 -7.56 -1.75
C ARG A 26 10.40 -8.31 -2.38
N VAL A 27 10.22 -8.95 -3.53
CA VAL A 27 11.31 -9.67 -4.20
C VAL A 27 12.25 -8.74 -4.99
N LEU A 28 11.85 -7.49 -5.22
CA LEU A 28 12.69 -6.53 -5.94
C LEU A 28 13.84 -6.04 -5.05
N PRO A 29 15.10 -6.14 -5.48
CA PRO A 29 16.24 -5.68 -4.69
C PRO A 29 16.15 -4.20 -4.34
N GLY A 30 16.40 -3.85 -3.08
CA GLY A 30 16.39 -2.47 -2.60
C GLY A 30 14.99 -1.84 -2.51
N MET A 31 13.91 -2.59 -2.75
CA MET A 31 12.54 -2.09 -2.62
C MET A 31 12.12 -2.03 -1.15
N THR A 32 11.66 -0.86 -0.71
CA THR A 32 10.92 -0.74 0.55
C THR A 32 9.42 -0.86 0.27
N VAL A 33 8.72 -1.69 1.03
CA VAL A 33 7.27 -1.87 0.91
C VAL A 33 6.58 -1.40 2.18
N LEU A 34 5.69 -0.42 2.05
CA LEU A 34 4.91 0.17 3.13
C LEU A 34 3.43 -0.17 2.93
N GLY A 35 2.76 -0.66 3.97
CA GLY A 35 1.33 -1.00 3.95
C GLY A 35 0.61 -0.34 5.13
N PRO A 36 0.30 0.97 5.05
CA PRO A 36 -0.35 1.68 6.13
C PRO A 36 -1.77 1.16 6.40
N ALA A 37 -2.18 1.15 7.67
CA ALA A 37 -3.46 0.64 8.12
C ALA A 37 -4.59 1.68 8.05
N ASP A 38 -4.27 2.96 8.12
CA ASP A 38 -5.24 4.05 8.13
C ASP A 38 -4.69 5.34 7.46
N ALA A 39 -5.47 6.43 7.54
CA ALA A 39 -5.09 7.73 6.98
C ALA A 39 -3.89 8.38 7.67
N VAL A 40 -3.72 8.16 8.99
CA VAL A 40 -2.63 8.76 9.77
C VAL A 40 -1.31 8.10 9.43
N GLU A 41 -1.27 6.77 9.42
CA GLU A 41 -0.11 6.00 9.01
C GLU A 41 0.19 6.22 7.51
N THR A 42 -0.82 6.42 6.67
CA THR A 42 -0.61 6.79 5.25
C THR A 42 0.15 8.11 5.13
N ARG A 43 -0.19 9.12 5.94
CA ARG A 43 0.53 10.39 5.98
C ARG A 43 1.98 10.21 6.44
N TRP A 44 2.22 9.37 7.44
CA TRP A 44 3.57 9.05 7.88
C TRP A 44 4.35 8.29 6.79
N ALA A 45 3.76 7.27 6.19
CA ALA A 45 4.36 6.47 5.13
C ALA A 45 4.79 7.32 3.94
N VAL A 46 4.00 8.31 3.53
CA VAL A 46 4.37 9.25 2.46
C VAL A 46 5.59 10.10 2.85
N ARG A 47 5.66 10.56 4.11
CA ARG A 47 6.79 11.35 4.60
C ARG A 47 8.06 10.52 4.68
N GLU A 48 7.97 9.32 5.24
CA GLU A 48 9.10 8.39 5.33
C GLU A 48 9.56 7.95 3.94
N ALA A 49 8.64 7.67 3.02
CA ALA A 49 8.97 7.33 1.64
C ALA A 49 9.79 8.41 0.93
N ALA A 50 9.57 9.70 1.26
CA ALA A 50 10.34 10.80 0.69
C ALA A 50 11.76 10.92 1.28
N ALA A 51 12.03 10.31 2.44
CA ALA A 51 13.32 10.33 3.11
C ALA A 51 14.18 9.08 2.80
N ILE A 52 13.58 8.01 2.30
CA ILE A 52 14.26 6.76 1.94
C ILE A 52 15.00 6.94 0.61
N ASP A 53 16.29 6.60 0.58
CA ASP A 53 17.05 6.48 -0.67
C ASP A 53 16.75 5.13 -1.32
N GLY A 54 16.25 5.15 -2.56
CA GLY A 54 15.81 3.97 -3.30
C GLY A 54 14.29 3.87 -3.50
N PRO A 55 13.81 2.80 -4.17
CA PRO A 55 12.41 2.68 -4.55
C PRO A 55 11.52 2.30 -3.35
N VAL A 56 10.35 2.96 -3.28
CA VAL A 56 9.33 2.70 -2.25
C VAL A 56 7.98 2.40 -2.90
N TYR A 57 7.37 1.29 -2.49
CA TYR A 57 6.00 0.93 -2.84
C TYR A 57 5.09 1.11 -1.62
N ILE A 58 4.11 2.00 -1.74
CA ILE A 58 3.04 2.18 -0.74
C ILE A 58 1.78 1.44 -1.24
N ARG A 59 1.29 0.52 -0.42
CA ARG A 59 0.13 -0.35 -0.66
C ARG A 59 -1.08 0.17 0.11
N LEU A 60 -2.05 0.71 -0.61
CA LEU A 60 -3.27 1.31 -0.04
C LEU A 60 -4.51 0.47 -0.35
N ASN A 61 -5.48 0.57 0.54
CA ASN A 61 -6.80 -0.04 0.42
C ASN A 61 -7.80 1.00 -0.14
N ARG A 62 -8.73 0.55 -0.99
CA ARG A 62 -9.78 1.42 -1.58
C ARG A 62 -10.93 1.72 -0.62
N ASN A 63 -11.16 0.86 0.38
CA ASN A 63 -12.30 0.99 1.29
C ASN A 63 -12.06 2.06 2.35
N ASP A 64 -13.14 2.66 2.83
CA ASP A 64 -13.10 3.50 4.03
C ASP A 64 -12.76 2.63 5.26
N LEU A 65 -11.65 2.97 5.92
CA LEU A 65 -11.17 2.28 7.12
C LEU A 65 -11.22 3.23 8.33
N PRO A 66 -11.42 2.71 9.55
CA PRO A 66 -11.36 3.53 10.75
C PRO A 66 -9.96 4.11 10.95
N VAL A 67 -9.89 5.30 11.58
CA VAL A 67 -8.63 5.84 12.09
C VAL A 67 -8.26 5.10 13.37
N LEU A 68 -7.06 4.52 13.39
CA LEU A 68 -6.52 3.69 14.47
C LEU A 68 -5.40 4.42 15.24
N PHE A 69 -4.70 5.34 14.58
CA PHE A 69 -3.55 6.06 15.11
C PHE A 69 -3.79 7.58 15.17
N ASP A 70 -2.99 8.28 15.99
CA ASP A 70 -3.02 9.74 16.19
C ASP A 70 -1.71 10.42 15.74
#